data_AF-A0A397JGL2-F1
#
_entry.id   AF-A0A397JGL2-F1
#
_cell.length_a   1.000
_cell.length_b   1.000
_cell.length_c   1.000
_cell.angle_alpha   90.00
_cell.angle_beta   90.00
_cell.angle_gamma   90.00
#
_symmetry.space_group_name_H-M   'P 1'
#
loop_
_entity.id
_entity.type
_entity.pdbx_description
1 polymer ?
#
loop_
_entity_poly.entity_id
_entity_poly.type
_entity_poly.pdbx_seq_one_letter_code
_entity_poly.pdbx_strand_id
1 'polypeptide(L)'
;MSTDLYTKIYNFLVNAEEKHITAGSVIYQRIEENPQISQTELRIIIERAVSFANNNNGRGSSCYTTLLEIFPEICKRTFGLRDIGAVKTHEEDTITPDKIRKNIIELKGKLKKNTTPLYQHLYSGVNNITISELSWKDPLVSQVISDDSRLVQQLSGHLQRTFMKPVRQMVPTALPLKVQRKCDEFVSTFIENRVFDLSQKLLSHSWNNPVFGSDFVESLNEGTYVTNVIVPAIRATLKDLPLGKSTVITSSERQSSASANRRGVGRIGKRPDVMFVMKYRGKYYELLYIECSRLFCTAKKEIDDRVKLWRECNDGLYWTRKSCKPDKDEFSIIGIQVAGNKLLLNVLIRDMNDIHRYYYLCKADIPVQ
;
A
#
# COMPACT_ATOMS: atom_id res chain seq x y z
N MET A 1 -18.29 17.47 -14.31
CA MET A 1 -18.79 17.48 -12.92
C MET A 1 -19.46 16.15 -12.62
N SER A 2 -19.02 15.48 -11.55
CA SER A 2 -19.63 14.21 -11.10
C SER A 2 -20.97 14.49 -10.42
N THR A 3 -22.08 14.34 -11.14
CA THR A 3 -23.45 14.52 -10.62
C THR A 3 -23.73 13.60 -9.42
N ASP A 4 -23.13 12.42 -9.43
CA ASP A 4 -23.27 11.40 -8.39
C ASP A 4 -22.65 11.83 -7.05
N LEU A 5 -21.45 12.44 -7.10
CA LEU A 5 -20.76 12.92 -5.89
C LEU A 5 -21.49 14.12 -5.26
N TYR A 6 -22.03 15.02 -6.11
CA TYR A 6 -22.87 16.13 -5.65
C TYR A 6 -24.09 15.61 -4.89
N THR A 7 -24.84 14.67 -5.49
CA THR A 7 -26.06 14.10 -4.88
C THR A 7 -25.76 13.42 -3.56
N LYS A 8 -24.65 12.68 -3.46
CA LYS A 8 -24.25 11.99 -2.24
C LYS A 8 -23.89 12.96 -1.11
N ILE A 9 -23.09 13.98 -1.42
CA ILE A 9 -22.73 15.03 -0.44
C ILE A 9 -23.99 15.78 -0.01
N TYR A 10 -24.84 16.18 -0.96
CA TYR A 10 -26.10 16.87 -0.66
C TYR A 10 -27.01 16.03 0.25
N ASN A 11 -27.25 14.76 -0.10
CA ASN A 11 -28.08 13.87 0.70
C ASN A 11 -27.49 13.65 2.10
N PHE A 12 -26.17 13.55 2.24
CA PHE A 12 -25.53 13.48 3.54
C PHE A 12 -25.75 14.75 4.36
N LEU A 13 -25.56 15.93 3.76
CA LEU A 13 -25.74 17.22 4.43
C LEU A 13 -27.19 17.47 4.89
N VAL A 14 -28.17 16.95 4.17
CA VAL A 14 -29.60 17.13 4.49
C VAL A 14 -30.10 16.12 5.54
N ASN A 15 -29.56 14.91 5.54
CA ASN A 15 -30.09 13.81 6.38
C ASN A 15 -29.24 13.49 7.61
N ALA A 16 -27.98 13.91 7.68
CA ALA A 16 -27.12 13.63 8.82
C ALA A 16 -27.48 14.53 10.02
N GLU A 17 -27.39 13.99 11.24
CA GLU A 17 -27.44 14.80 12.45
C GLU A 17 -26.30 15.82 12.45
N GLU A 18 -26.56 17.04 12.92
CA GLU A 18 -25.62 18.16 12.85
C GLU A 18 -24.24 17.85 13.45
N LYS A 19 -24.21 17.14 14.59
CA LYS A 19 -22.98 16.67 15.25
C LYS A 19 -22.11 15.73 14.41
N HIS A 20 -22.63 15.21 13.30
CA HIS A 20 -21.94 14.29 12.39
C HIS A 20 -21.46 14.98 11.11
N ILE A 21 -21.83 16.24 10.89
CA ILE A 21 -21.41 17.04 9.75
C ILE A 21 -20.07 17.70 10.08
N THR A 22 -18.99 17.12 9.59
CA THR A 22 -17.61 17.57 9.81
C THR A 22 -16.85 17.64 8.49
N ALA A 23 -15.72 18.35 8.47
CA ALA A 23 -14.76 18.34 7.37
C ALA A 23 -14.47 16.92 6.87
N GLY A 24 -14.17 16.02 7.81
CA GLY A 24 -13.80 14.64 7.54
C GLY A 24 -14.97 13.80 7.01
N SER A 25 -16.19 13.98 7.53
CA SER A 25 -17.34 13.19 7.06
C SER A 25 -17.83 13.61 5.67
N VAL A 26 -17.70 14.90 5.31
CA VAL A 26 -17.97 15.38 3.93
C VAL A 26 -16.90 14.86 2.95
N ILE A 27 -15.62 14.85 3.36
CA ILE A 27 -14.54 14.25 2.56
C ILE A 27 -14.72 12.73 2.44
N TYR A 28 -15.23 12.05 3.48
CA TYR A 28 -15.48 10.62 3.44
C TYR A 28 -16.45 10.22 2.33
N GLN A 29 -17.51 11.03 2.08
CA GLN A 29 -18.45 10.79 0.97
C GLN A 29 -17.75 10.73 -0.41
N ARG A 30 -16.59 11.38 -0.56
CA ARG A 30 -15.76 11.34 -1.77
C ARG A 30 -14.95 10.05 -1.91
N ILE A 31 -14.48 9.48 -0.80
CA ILE A 31 -13.46 8.41 -0.79
C ILE A 31 -14.00 7.09 -1.35
N GLU A 32 -15.30 6.85 -1.24
CA GLU A 32 -15.91 5.59 -1.68
C GLU A 32 -15.92 5.41 -3.22
N GLU A 33 -15.97 6.47 -4.03
CA GLU A 33 -16.33 6.30 -5.46
C GLU A 33 -15.48 7.07 -6.48
N ASN A 34 -14.87 8.24 -6.17
CA ASN A 34 -14.25 9.06 -7.22
C ASN A 34 -12.92 9.75 -6.85
N PRO A 35 -11.76 9.11 -7.14
CA PRO A 35 -10.45 9.54 -6.66
C PRO A 35 -9.75 10.64 -7.47
N GLN A 36 -10.30 11.11 -8.60
CA GLN A 36 -9.59 12.01 -9.52
C GLN A 36 -10.16 13.42 -9.64
N ILE A 37 -11.08 13.82 -8.76
CA ILE A 37 -11.58 15.19 -8.74
C ILE A 37 -10.47 16.15 -8.25
N SER A 38 -10.23 17.22 -9.02
CA SER A 38 -9.27 18.25 -8.62
C SER A 38 -9.76 18.98 -7.37
N GLN A 39 -8.85 19.61 -6.61
CA GLN A 39 -9.24 20.40 -5.43
C GLN A 39 -10.24 21.50 -5.80
N THR A 40 -10.05 22.15 -6.94
CA THR A 40 -10.96 23.18 -7.47
C THR A 40 -12.34 22.61 -7.82
N GLU A 41 -12.39 21.46 -8.51
CA GLU A 41 -13.66 20.84 -8.87
C GLU A 41 -14.41 20.31 -7.65
N LEU A 42 -13.70 19.74 -6.67
CA LEU A 42 -14.29 19.31 -5.41
C LEU A 42 -14.86 20.49 -4.63
N ARG A 43 -14.09 21.58 -4.57
CA ARG A 43 -14.53 22.82 -3.95
C ARG A 43 -15.84 23.31 -4.57
N ILE A 44 -15.94 23.35 -5.90
CA ILE A 44 -17.16 23.75 -6.61
C ILE A 44 -18.33 22.82 -6.28
N ILE A 45 -18.11 21.50 -6.19
CA ILE A 45 -19.17 20.54 -5.85
C ILE A 45 -19.67 20.75 -4.41
N ILE A 46 -18.75 20.91 -3.46
CA ILE A 46 -19.09 21.14 -2.05
C ILE A 46 -19.81 22.47 -1.90
N GLU A 47 -19.30 23.55 -2.49
CA GLU A 47 -19.93 24.88 -2.46
C GLU A 47 -21.37 24.84 -2.99
N ARG A 48 -21.59 24.11 -4.09
CA ARG A 48 -22.94 23.93 -4.64
C ARG A 48 -23.83 23.10 -3.73
N ALA A 49 -23.34 21.97 -3.20
CA ALA A 49 -24.13 21.10 -2.33
C ALA A 49 -24.52 21.82 -1.02
N VAL A 50 -23.57 22.58 -0.45
CA VAL A 50 -23.81 23.43 0.73
C VAL A 50 -24.79 24.55 0.40
N SER A 51 -24.59 25.29 -0.70
CA SER A 51 -25.52 26.35 -1.11
C SER A 51 -26.94 25.83 -1.32
N PHE A 52 -27.10 24.62 -1.87
CA PHE A 52 -28.41 24.04 -2.13
C PHE A 52 -29.07 23.49 -0.86
N ALA A 53 -28.30 22.83 0.02
CA ALA A 53 -28.78 22.44 1.35
C ALA A 53 -29.17 23.66 2.20
N ASN A 54 -28.41 24.76 2.09
CA ASN A 54 -28.68 26.01 2.79
C ASN A 54 -29.95 26.73 2.32
N ASN A 55 -30.35 26.57 1.06
CA ASN A 55 -31.59 27.17 0.57
C ASN A 55 -32.85 26.45 1.09
N ASN A 56 -32.69 25.20 1.55
CA ASN A 56 -33.79 24.38 2.10
C ASN A 56 -33.88 24.44 3.63
N ASN A 57 -32.81 24.83 4.33
CA ASN A 57 -32.79 25.02 5.77
C ASN A 57 -32.85 26.53 6.11
N GLY A 58 -33.81 26.93 6.94
CA GLY A 58 -34.01 28.35 7.28
C GLY A 58 -32.72 29.08 7.67
N ARG A 59 -32.57 30.31 7.14
CA ARG A 59 -31.41 31.19 7.38
C ARG A 59 -31.17 31.35 8.89
N GLY A 60 -30.07 30.80 9.42
CA GLY A 60 -29.68 30.93 10.83
C GLY A 60 -29.58 29.64 11.65
N SER A 61 -29.66 28.45 11.05
CA SER A 61 -29.38 27.20 11.79
C SER A 61 -27.88 27.07 12.14
N SER A 62 -27.54 26.47 13.28
CA SER A 62 -26.16 26.22 13.73
C SER A 62 -25.34 25.36 12.75
N CYS A 63 -26.01 24.57 11.92
CA CYS A 63 -25.44 23.80 10.82
C CYS A 63 -24.78 24.72 9.75
N TYR A 64 -25.36 25.89 9.50
CA TYR A 64 -24.83 26.89 8.57
C TYR A 64 -23.47 27.44 9.01
N THR A 65 -23.33 27.76 10.30
CA THR A 65 -22.08 28.29 10.86
C THR A 65 -21.00 27.22 10.89
N THR A 66 -21.36 26.00 11.28
CA THR A 66 -20.47 24.83 11.30
C THR A 66 -19.87 24.54 9.91
N LEU A 67 -20.68 24.60 8.85
CA LEU A 67 -20.24 24.35 7.47
C LEU A 67 -19.29 25.44 6.92
N LEU A 68 -19.47 26.69 7.33
CA LEU A 68 -18.58 27.80 6.94
C LEU A 68 -17.25 27.77 7.70
N GLU A 69 -17.24 27.33 8.97
CA GLU A 69 -16.03 27.18 9.79
C GLU A 69 -15.18 25.97 9.39
N ILE A 70 -15.81 24.91 8.89
CA ILE A 70 -15.16 23.70 8.37
C ILE A 70 -14.40 23.97 7.06
N PHE A 71 -14.87 24.92 6.25
CA PHE A 71 -14.39 25.17 4.88
C PHE A 71 -12.89 25.53 4.78
N PRO A 72 -12.33 26.38 5.67
CA PRO A 72 -10.90 26.66 5.72
C PRO A 72 -10.06 25.49 6.28
N GLU A 73 -10.62 24.67 7.18
CA GLU A 73 -9.92 23.51 7.75
C GLU A 73 -9.77 22.36 6.74
N ILE A 74 -10.77 22.10 5.90
CA ILE A 74 -10.71 21.13 4.79
C ILE A 74 -9.50 21.40 3.87
N CYS A 75 -9.14 22.67 3.69
CA CYS A 75 -8.01 23.09 2.86
C CYS A 75 -6.65 23.07 3.61
N LYS A 76 -6.65 23.04 4.95
CA LYS A 76 -5.43 23.14 5.78
C LYS A 76 -5.01 21.83 6.46
N ARG A 77 -5.93 20.88 6.68
CA ARG A 77 -5.62 19.62 7.37
C ARG A 77 -6.29 18.43 6.68
N THR A 78 -5.48 17.60 6.04
CA THR A 78 -5.84 16.20 5.79
C THR A 78 -5.77 15.46 7.13
N PHE A 79 -6.84 15.51 7.92
CA PHE A 79 -6.98 14.66 9.10
C PHE A 79 -6.98 13.18 8.68
N GLY A 80 -6.38 12.33 9.51
CA GLY A 80 -6.42 10.89 9.32
C GLY A 80 -7.85 10.38 9.55
N LEU A 81 -8.38 9.59 8.62
CA LEU A 81 -9.74 9.04 8.66
C LEU A 81 -10.01 8.14 9.89
N ARG A 82 -8.96 7.73 10.61
CA ARG A 82 -9.06 7.00 11.89
C ARG A 82 -9.59 7.88 13.03
N ASP A 83 -9.33 9.18 13.02
CA ASP A 83 -9.64 10.09 14.15
C ASP A 83 -11.15 10.44 14.25
N ILE A 84 -11.94 10.18 13.20
CA ILE A 84 -13.39 10.43 13.17
C ILE A 84 -14.24 9.15 13.27
N GLY A 85 -13.65 8.02 13.65
CA GLY A 85 -14.38 6.76 13.82
C GLY A 85 -14.90 6.12 12.52
N ALA A 86 -14.48 6.62 11.35
CA ALA A 86 -14.93 6.14 10.04
C ALA A 86 -14.24 4.84 9.57
N VAL A 87 -13.22 4.38 10.29
CA VAL A 87 -12.53 3.12 10.01
C VAL A 87 -13.06 2.04 10.95
N LYS A 88 -14.00 1.22 10.45
CA LYS A 88 -14.32 -0.06 11.09
C LYS A 88 -13.07 -0.95 11.00
N THR A 89 -12.46 -1.26 12.13
CA THR A 89 -11.45 -2.31 12.24
C THR A 89 -12.16 -3.65 12.08
N HIS A 90 -12.32 -4.11 10.85
CA HIS A 90 -12.76 -5.47 10.63
C HIS A 90 -11.57 -6.40 10.78
N GLU A 91 -11.72 -7.39 11.65
CA GLU A 91 -10.81 -8.53 11.74
C GLU A 91 -10.60 -9.10 10.34
N GLU A 92 -9.35 -9.42 10.01
CA GLU A 92 -9.01 -9.97 8.71
C GLU A 92 -9.81 -11.26 8.48
N ASP A 93 -10.57 -11.33 7.37
CA ASP A 93 -11.21 -12.57 6.92
C ASP A 93 -10.21 -13.74 7.03
N THR A 94 -10.46 -14.63 8.00
CA THR A 94 -9.61 -15.78 8.27
C THR A 94 -9.69 -16.73 7.08
N ILE A 95 -8.53 -17.20 6.62
CA ILE A 95 -8.49 -18.19 5.54
C ILE A 95 -9.03 -19.50 6.11
N THR A 96 -10.14 -20.00 5.57
CA THR A 96 -10.78 -21.21 6.08
C THR A 96 -9.85 -22.42 5.94
N PRO A 97 -9.89 -23.41 6.86
CA PRO A 97 -9.07 -24.61 6.78
C PRO A 97 -9.16 -25.34 5.42
N ASP A 98 -10.35 -25.40 4.82
CA ASP A 98 -10.55 -25.97 3.48
C ASP A 98 -9.82 -25.19 2.39
N LYS A 99 -9.81 -23.86 2.51
CA LYS A 99 -9.08 -22.99 1.58
C LYS A 99 -7.57 -23.16 1.75
N ILE A 100 -7.09 -23.31 2.98
CA ILE A 100 -5.67 -23.65 3.26
C ILE A 100 -5.32 -24.98 2.59
N ARG A 101 -6.09 -26.05 2.85
CA ARG A 101 -5.87 -27.38 2.25
C ARG A 101 -5.84 -27.31 0.73
N LYS A 102 -6.82 -26.64 0.11
CA LYS A 102 -6.86 -26.45 -1.36
C LYS A 102 -5.63 -25.74 -1.88
N ASN A 103 -5.23 -24.64 -1.24
CA ASN A 103 -4.07 -23.86 -1.67
C ASN A 103 -2.77 -24.66 -1.55
N ILE A 104 -2.60 -25.46 -0.49
CA ILE A 104 -1.43 -26.34 -0.33
C ILE A 104 -1.41 -27.45 -1.40
N ILE A 105 -2.55 -28.06 -1.73
CA ILE A 105 -2.63 -29.05 -2.82
C ILE A 105 -2.25 -28.41 -4.16
N GLU A 106 -2.76 -27.21 -4.46
CA GLU A 106 -2.41 -26.47 -5.66
C GLU A 106 -0.90 -26.14 -5.71
N LEU A 107 -0.31 -25.70 -4.60
CA LEU A 107 1.12 -25.41 -4.50
C LEU A 107 1.96 -26.66 -4.77
N LYS A 108 1.62 -27.80 -4.13
CA LYS A 108 2.27 -29.10 -4.37
C LYS A 108 2.19 -29.49 -5.84
N GLY A 109 1.02 -29.32 -6.46
CA GLY A 109 0.81 -29.59 -7.88
C GLY A 109 1.68 -28.73 -8.79
N LYS A 110 1.90 -27.46 -8.47
CA LYS A 110 2.82 -26.59 -9.21
C LYS A 110 4.28 -27.00 -9.04
N LEU A 111 4.70 -27.25 -7.80
CA LEU A 111 6.09 -27.65 -7.49
C LEU A 111 6.46 -28.97 -8.17
N LYS A 112 5.53 -29.94 -8.21
CA LYS A 112 5.74 -31.25 -8.84
C LYS A 112 6.03 -31.19 -10.35
N LYS A 113 5.60 -30.13 -11.04
CA LYS A 113 5.77 -30.00 -12.50
C LYS A 113 7.23 -29.79 -12.91
N ASN A 114 8.07 -29.29 -12.01
CA ASN A 114 9.46 -28.98 -12.29
C ASN A 114 10.37 -29.95 -11.51
N THR A 115 11.19 -30.70 -12.23
CA THR A 115 12.07 -31.74 -11.67
C THR A 115 13.47 -31.23 -11.33
N THR A 116 13.73 -29.93 -11.43
CA THR A 116 15.02 -29.38 -11.02
C THR A 116 15.24 -29.56 -9.50
N PRO A 117 16.51 -29.66 -9.04
CA PRO A 117 16.82 -29.93 -7.64
C PRO A 117 16.14 -28.99 -6.63
N LEU A 118 15.99 -27.70 -6.98
CA LEU A 118 15.31 -26.72 -6.13
C LEU A 118 13.83 -27.09 -5.94
N TYR A 119 13.10 -27.37 -7.01
CA TYR A 119 11.66 -27.65 -6.93
C TYR A 119 11.37 -29.00 -6.29
N GLN A 120 12.24 -29.99 -6.48
CA GLN A 120 12.16 -31.26 -5.77
C GLN A 120 12.32 -31.06 -4.25
N HIS A 121 13.31 -30.26 -3.81
CA HIS A 121 13.49 -29.96 -2.40
C HIS A 121 12.30 -29.19 -1.81
N LEU A 122 11.81 -28.16 -2.52
CA LEU A 122 10.63 -27.40 -2.09
C LEU A 122 9.39 -28.29 -2.01
N TYR A 123 9.17 -29.17 -3.00
CA TYR A 123 8.06 -30.12 -3.01
C TYR A 123 8.12 -31.08 -1.81
N SER A 124 9.28 -31.68 -1.55
CA SER A 124 9.50 -32.55 -0.39
C SER A 124 9.26 -31.80 0.92
N GLY A 125 9.79 -30.58 1.05
CA GLY A 125 9.57 -29.73 2.21
C GLY A 125 8.09 -29.41 2.45
N VAL A 126 7.36 -29.00 1.41
CA VAL A 126 5.90 -28.72 1.51
C VAL A 126 5.09 -29.99 1.77
N ASN A 127 5.57 -31.17 1.36
CA ASN A 127 4.92 -32.43 1.67
C ASN A 127 5.01 -32.82 3.14
N ASN A 128 6.08 -32.44 3.81
CA ASN A 128 6.30 -32.74 5.22
C ASN A 128 5.59 -31.77 6.18
N ILE A 129 4.91 -30.74 5.66
CA ILE A 129 4.16 -29.78 6.49
C ILE A 129 2.81 -30.37 6.89
N THR A 130 2.55 -30.36 8.19
CA THR A 130 1.24 -30.65 8.76
C THR A 130 0.28 -29.48 8.50
N ILE A 131 -0.75 -29.68 7.67
CA ILE A 131 -1.67 -28.59 7.27
C ILE A 131 -2.39 -27.96 8.47
N SER A 132 -2.70 -28.72 9.52
CA SER A 132 -3.38 -28.22 10.72
C SER A 132 -2.52 -27.29 11.59
N GLU A 133 -1.20 -27.28 11.39
CA GLU A 133 -0.27 -26.38 12.09
C GLU A 133 -0.16 -25.01 11.38
N LEU A 134 -0.69 -24.89 10.16
CA LEU A 134 -0.64 -23.66 9.39
C LEU A 134 -1.73 -22.69 9.84
N SER A 135 -1.34 -21.44 10.00
CA SER A 135 -2.23 -20.31 10.28
C SER A 135 -2.38 -19.43 9.04
N TRP A 136 -3.38 -18.54 9.07
CA TRP A 136 -3.55 -17.53 8.02
C TRP A 136 -2.36 -16.56 7.89
N LYS A 137 -1.47 -16.52 8.90
CA LYS A 137 -0.26 -15.69 8.90
C LYS A 137 0.85 -16.28 8.03
N ASP A 138 0.80 -17.58 7.75
CA ASP A 138 1.83 -18.30 6.99
C ASP A 138 1.68 -18.05 5.48
N PRO A 139 2.68 -17.49 4.78
CA PRO A 139 2.59 -17.20 3.35
C PRO A 139 2.20 -18.42 2.49
N LEU A 140 2.61 -19.61 2.91
CA LEU A 140 2.34 -20.88 2.23
C LEU A 140 0.86 -21.15 2.03
N VAL A 141 0.01 -20.74 2.97
CA VAL A 141 -1.44 -20.94 2.87
C VAL A 141 -2.06 -20.13 1.75
N SER A 142 -1.31 -19.16 1.19
CA SER A 142 -1.66 -18.36 0.03
C SER A 142 -0.79 -18.67 -1.20
N GLN A 143 -0.13 -19.83 -1.21
CA GLN A 143 0.78 -20.31 -2.26
C GLN A 143 2.02 -19.42 -2.46
N VAL A 144 2.44 -18.71 -1.41
CA VAL A 144 3.62 -17.86 -1.41
C VAL A 144 4.73 -18.55 -0.62
N ILE A 145 5.94 -18.61 -1.18
CA ILE A 145 7.14 -19.10 -0.49
C ILE A 145 8.02 -17.89 -0.17
N SER A 146 8.27 -17.65 1.11
CA SER A 146 9.13 -16.56 1.58
C SER A 146 10.59 -17.03 1.68
N ASP A 147 11.54 -16.15 1.39
CA ASP A 147 12.97 -16.44 1.49
C ASP A 147 13.45 -16.68 2.93
N ASP A 148 12.80 -16.06 3.90
CA ASP A 148 13.01 -16.27 5.34
C ASP A 148 12.27 -17.50 5.91
N SER A 149 11.50 -18.23 5.09
CA SER A 149 10.79 -19.41 5.56
C SER A 149 11.74 -20.56 5.89
N ARG A 150 11.37 -21.40 6.86
CA ARG A 150 12.13 -22.61 7.23
C ARG A 150 12.43 -23.51 6.01
N LEU A 151 11.49 -23.58 5.06
CA LEU A 151 11.66 -24.33 3.81
C LEU A 151 12.87 -23.86 2.99
N VAL A 152 13.09 -22.54 2.92
CA VAL A 152 14.19 -21.93 2.15
C VAL A 152 15.48 -21.91 2.96
N GLN A 153 15.40 -21.64 4.27
CA GLN A 153 16.56 -21.65 5.17
C GLN A 153 17.25 -23.02 5.23
N GLN A 154 16.49 -24.12 5.08
CA GLN A 154 17.02 -25.49 5.06
C GLN A 154 17.64 -25.92 3.71
N LEU A 155 17.53 -25.10 2.66
CA LEU A 155 18.17 -25.40 1.37
C LEU A 155 19.70 -25.30 1.47
N SER A 156 20.41 -26.11 0.68
CA SER A 156 21.87 -25.95 0.54
C SER A 156 22.23 -24.60 -0.10
N GLY A 157 23.45 -24.10 0.13
CA GLY A 157 23.85 -22.76 -0.35
C GLY A 157 23.74 -22.58 -1.89
N HIS A 158 23.89 -23.65 -2.68
CA HIS A 158 23.63 -23.59 -4.12
C HIS A 158 22.13 -23.45 -4.43
N LEU A 159 21.26 -24.18 -3.73
CA LEU A 159 19.82 -24.12 -3.91
C LEU A 159 19.24 -22.80 -3.40
N GLN A 160 19.73 -22.26 -2.29
CA GLN A 160 19.37 -20.90 -1.81
C GLN A 160 19.71 -19.84 -2.85
N ARG A 161 20.93 -19.87 -3.43
CA ARG A 161 21.31 -18.96 -4.52
C ARG A 161 20.39 -19.11 -5.74
N THR A 162 19.97 -20.34 -6.06
CA THR A 162 19.01 -20.60 -7.13
C THR A 162 17.61 -20.08 -6.78
N PHE A 163 17.19 -20.18 -5.52
CA PHE A 163 15.93 -19.61 -5.04
C PHE A 163 15.90 -18.08 -5.18
N MET A 164 17.04 -17.41 -4.93
CA MET A 164 17.20 -15.95 -5.04
C MET A 164 17.45 -15.46 -6.47
N LYS A 165 17.59 -16.34 -7.48
CA LYS A 165 17.85 -15.91 -8.87
C LYS A 165 16.81 -14.92 -9.42
N PRO A 166 15.49 -15.15 -9.30
CA PRO A 166 14.48 -14.25 -9.84
C PRO A 166 14.67 -12.80 -9.41
N VAL A 167 14.95 -12.59 -8.12
CA VAL A 167 15.11 -11.24 -7.58
C VAL A 167 16.46 -10.59 -7.91
N ARG A 168 17.52 -11.39 -8.06
CA ARG A 168 18.85 -10.91 -8.48
C ARG A 168 18.94 -10.60 -9.98
N GLN A 169 18.04 -11.19 -10.77
CA GLN A 169 18.04 -11.12 -12.23
C GLN A 169 16.75 -10.48 -12.74
N MET A 170 16.12 -9.62 -11.93
CA MET A 170 14.96 -8.83 -12.31
C MET A 170 15.35 -7.71 -13.28
N VAL A 171 15.86 -8.11 -14.44
CA VAL A 171 16.19 -7.24 -15.56
C VAL A 171 15.38 -7.77 -16.72
N PRO A 172 14.49 -6.96 -17.32
CA PRO A 172 13.76 -7.37 -18.51
C PRO A 172 14.72 -7.82 -19.60
N THR A 173 14.42 -8.94 -20.26
CA THR A 173 15.30 -9.53 -21.29
C THR A 173 15.59 -8.54 -22.43
N ALA A 174 14.66 -7.61 -22.68
CA ALA A 174 14.86 -6.46 -23.56
C ALA A 174 14.28 -5.19 -22.93
N LEU A 175 15.14 -4.32 -22.40
CA LEU A 175 14.73 -2.99 -21.94
C LEU A 175 14.87 -2.00 -23.11
N PRO A 176 13.82 -1.25 -23.49
CA PRO A 176 13.95 -0.25 -24.55
C PRO A 176 15.09 0.73 -24.24
N LEU A 177 15.95 1.03 -25.21
CA LEU A 177 17.14 1.91 -25.03
C LEU A 177 16.81 3.26 -24.37
N LYS A 178 15.60 3.77 -24.56
CA LYS A 178 15.13 4.99 -23.89
C LYS A 178 14.92 4.81 -22.39
N VAL A 179 14.39 3.67 -21.97
CA VAL A 179 14.20 3.32 -20.56
C VAL A 179 15.55 3.03 -19.93
N GLN A 180 16.41 2.25 -20.60
CA GLN A 180 17.77 2.00 -20.13
C GLN A 180 18.54 3.30 -19.89
N ARG A 181 18.58 4.20 -20.89
CA ARG A 181 19.19 5.52 -20.73
C ARG A 181 18.63 6.32 -19.56
N LYS A 182 17.31 6.27 -19.33
CA LYS A 182 16.66 6.97 -18.21
C LYS A 182 17.02 6.34 -16.85
N CYS A 183 17.15 5.02 -16.78
CA CYS A 183 17.62 4.32 -15.59
C CYS A 183 19.09 4.65 -15.31
N ASP A 184 19.95 4.60 -16.32
CA ASP A 184 21.38 4.91 -16.21
C ASP A 184 21.61 6.38 -15.83
N GLU A 185 20.85 7.31 -16.43
CA GLU A 185 20.82 8.73 -16.08
C GLU A 185 20.38 8.91 -14.63
N PHE A 186 19.30 8.24 -14.19
CA PHE A 186 18.84 8.28 -12.80
C PHE A 186 19.91 7.78 -11.83
N VAL A 187 20.53 6.62 -12.09
CA VAL A 187 21.56 6.04 -11.23
C VAL A 187 22.79 6.96 -11.18
N SER A 188 23.26 7.47 -12.33
CA SER A 188 24.42 8.36 -12.40
C SER A 188 24.13 9.67 -11.68
N THR A 189 22.97 10.29 -11.93
CA THR A 189 22.54 11.53 -11.27
C THR A 189 22.34 11.33 -9.78
N PHE A 190 21.79 10.20 -9.34
CA PHE A 190 21.62 9.86 -7.93
C PHE A 190 22.96 9.62 -7.21
N ILE A 191 23.96 9.08 -7.91
CA ILE A 191 25.31 8.88 -7.37
C ILE A 191 26.09 10.20 -7.34
N GLU A 192 26.01 11.01 -8.41
CA GLU A 192 26.71 12.29 -8.58
C GLU A 192 26.12 13.38 -7.67
N ASN A 193 24.80 13.54 -7.67
CA ASN A 193 24.10 14.32 -6.66
C ASN A 193 23.97 13.45 -5.42
N ARG A 194 25.02 13.41 -4.59
CA ARG A 194 24.97 12.76 -3.29
C ARG A 194 23.59 12.97 -2.64
N VAL A 195 23.20 11.99 -1.83
CA VAL A 195 22.28 12.05 -0.68
C VAL A 195 22.01 13.48 -0.17
N PHE A 196 23.00 14.39 -0.14
CA PHE A 196 22.90 15.83 0.11
C PHE A 196 21.68 16.59 -0.43
N ASP A 197 21.24 16.46 -1.68
CA ASP A 197 20.13 17.29 -2.21
C ASP A 197 18.75 16.71 -1.85
N LEU A 198 18.61 15.37 -1.91
CA LEU A 198 17.42 14.68 -1.40
C LEU A 198 17.30 14.84 0.12
N SER A 199 18.44 14.75 0.82
CA SER A 199 18.55 14.94 2.26
C SER A 199 18.33 16.38 2.64
N GLN A 200 18.85 17.40 1.96
CA GLN A 200 18.49 18.78 2.30
C GLN A 200 17.00 19.03 2.10
N LYS A 201 16.41 18.56 0.99
CA LYS A 201 14.97 18.74 0.70
C LYS A 201 14.05 17.99 1.67
N LEU A 202 14.46 16.81 2.14
CA LEU A 202 13.75 16.04 3.16
C LEU A 202 14.02 16.64 4.55
N LEU A 203 15.28 16.85 4.91
CA LEU A 203 15.73 17.31 6.23
C LEU A 203 15.25 18.72 6.58
N SER A 204 15.20 19.64 5.62
CA SER A 204 14.85 21.04 5.89
C SER A 204 13.37 21.26 6.24
N HIS A 205 12.48 20.31 5.92
CA HIS A 205 11.04 20.49 6.07
C HIS A 205 10.34 19.46 6.94
N SER A 206 10.80 18.21 7.02
CA SER A 206 10.11 17.21 7.86
C SER A 206 10.92 16.62 9.00
N TRP A 207 12.26 16.60 8.93
CA TRP A 207 13.10 15.95 9.94
C TRP A 207 13.55 16.87 11.06
N ASN A 208 13.60 18.19 10.82
CA ASN A 208 13.79 19.19 11.89
C ASN A 208 12.47 19.55 12.59
N ASN A 209 11.43 18.73 12.45
CA ASN A 209 10.16 18.97 13.12
C ASN A 209 10.32 18.57 14.60
N PRO A 210 10.17 19.51 15.56
CA PRO A 210 10.32 19.23 16.99
C PRO A 210 9.41 18.12 17.50
N VAL A 211 8.31 17.82 16.78
CA VAL A 211 7.39 16.74 17.14
C VAL A 211 8.04 15.36 17.11
N PHE A 212 9.14 15.18 16.37
CA PHE A 212 9.93 13.95 16.34
C PHE A 212 11.12 13.98 17.30
N GLY A 213 11.31 15.06 18.07
CA GLY A 213 12.27 15.11 19.17
C GLY A 213 11.84 14.25 20.35
N SER A 214 12.78 13.98 21.25
CA SER A 214 12.61 13.09 22.42
C SER A 214 11.35 13.36 23.24
N ASP A 215 10.94 14.62 23.33
CA ASP A 215 9.89 15.07 24.25
C ASP A 215 8.48 14.66 23.81
N PHE A 216 8.27 14.38 22.52
CA PHE A 216 6.94 14.11 21.96
C PHE A 216 6.83 12.76 21.25
N VAL A 217 7.95 12.09 21.00
CA VAL A 217 8.06 10.94 20.11
C VAL A 217 7.19 9.74 20.52
N GLU A 218 7.02 9.51 21.82
CA GLU A 218 6.20 8.41 22.35
C GLU A 218 4.70 8.67 22.20
N SER A 219 4.30 9.94 22.10
CA SER A 219 2.91 10.36 21.95
C SER A 219 2.46 10.46 20.48
N LEU A 220 3.39 10.28 19.53
CA LEU A 220 3.10 10.38 18.11
C LEU A 220 2.18 9.27 17.63
N ASN A 221 1.13 9.68 16.91
CA ASN A 221 0.29 8.74 16.19
C ASN A 221 0.96 8.28 14.87
N GLU A 222 0.51 7.13 14.37
CA GLU A 222 1.00 6.49 13.14
C GLU A 222 0.85 7.43 11.93
N GLY A 223 -0.29 8.13 11.84
CA GLY A 223 -0.60 9.07 10.76
C GLY A 223 0.38 10.25 10.66
N THR A 224 0.82 10.82 11.78
CA THR A 224 1.81 11.91 11.82
C THR A 224 3.14 11.46 11.23
N TYR A 225 3.58 10.25 11.56
CA TYR A 225 4.83 9.71 11.02
C TYR A 225 4.71 9.43 9.51
N VAL A 226 3.61 8.80 9.09
CA VAL A 226 3.33 8.51 7.68
C VAL A 226 3.28 9.79 6.84
N THR A 227 2.53 10.78 7.27
CA THR A 227 2.25 12.00 6.48
C THR A 227 3.44 12.95 6.42
N ASN A 228 4.23 13.06 7.49
CA ASN A 228 5.35 14.00 7.54
C ASN A 228 6.67 13.38 7.08
N VAL A 229 6.91 12.09 7.32
CA VAL A 229 8.21 11.44 7.03
C VAL A 229 8.09 10.52 5.82
N ILE A 230 7.22 9.52 5.90
CA ILE A 230 7.21 8.40 4.94
C ILE A 230 6.72 8.84 3.55
N VAL A 231 5.55 9.48 3.46
CA VAL A 231 4.98 9.92 2.17
C VAL A 231 5.89 10.94 1.48
N PRO A 232 6.45 11.97 2.16
CA PRO A 232 7.43 12.87 1.57
C PRO A 232 8.71 12.17 1.10
N ALA A 233 9.26 11.23 1.88
CA ALA A 233 10.42 10.43 1.47
C ALA A 233 10.17 9.69 0.16
N ILE A 234 9.04 9.00 0.04
CA ILE A 234 8.69 8.27 -1.18
C ILE A 234 8.49 9.25 -2.35
N ARG A 235 7.77 10.36 -2.13
CA ARG A 235 7.57 11.39 -3.16
C ARG A 235 8.88 11.97 -3.66
N ALA A 236 9.82 12.27 -2.76
CA ALA A 236 11.14 12.77 -3.13
C ALA A 236 11.91 11.73 -3.95
N THR A 237 11.97 10.48 -3.49
CA THR A 237 12.66 9.38 -4.19
C THR A 237 12.08 9.12 -5.59
N LEU A 238 10.77 9.24 -5.76
CA LEU A 238 10.10 8.97 -7.03
C LEU A 238 9.96 10.21 -7.94
N LYS A 239 10.33 11.40 -7.46
CA LYS A 239 10.09 12.69 -8.15
C LYS A 239 10.75 12.74 -9.53
N ASP A 240 11.96 12.22 -9.62
CA ASP A 240 12.80 12.32 -10.83
C ASP A 240 12.60 11.14 -11.79
N LEU A 241 11.76 10.18 -11.41
CA LEU A 241 11.40 9.10 -12.32
C LEU A 241 10.44 9.63 -13.41
N PRO A 242 10.59 9.19 -14.67
CA PRO A 242 9.79 9.66 -15.81
C PRO A 242 8.38 9.06 -15.83
N LEU A 243 7.69 9.10 -14.69
CA LEU A 243 6.38 8.50 -14.45
C LEU A 243 5.22 9.36 -14.98
N GLY A 244 5.48 10.66 -15.17
CA GLY A 244 4.50 11.64 -15.66
C GLY A 244 3.29 11.80 -14.74
N LYS A 245 2.16 12.24 -15.29
CA LYS A 245 0.89 12.43 -14.55
C LYS A 245 0.11 11.13 -14.33
N SER A 246 0.70 9.98 -14.66
CA SER A 246 0.05 8.68 -14.61
C SER A 246 0.17 8.02 -13.25
N THR A 247 0.92 8.56 -12.30
CA THR A 247 1.17 7.94 -11.00
C THR A 247 0.63 8.76 -9.85
N VAL A 248 0.20 8.07 -8.80
CA VAL A 248 -0.36 8.67 -7.58
C VAL A 248 0.20 7.91 -6.38
N ILE A 249 0.61 8.65 -5.36
CA ILE A 249 0.92 8.11 -4.04
C ILE A 249 -0.23 8.49 -3.11
N THR A 250 -0.86 7.52 -2.47
CA THR A 250 -1.87 7.81 -1.44
C THR A 250 -1.20 8.42 -0.22
N SER A 251 -1.81 9.45 0.36
CA SER A 251 -1.31 10.12 1.57
C SER A 251 -2.05 9.69 2.83
N SER A 252 -2.91 8.69 2.71
CA SER A 252 -3.75 8.15 3.78
C SER A 252 -4.20 6.76 3.41
N GLU A 253 -4.63 6.00 4.42
CA GLU A 253 -5.29 4.72 4.22
C GLU A 253 -6.41 4.81 3.21
N ARG A 254 -6.39 3.87 2.27
CA ARG A 254 -7.40 3.78 1.25
C ARG A 254 -7.63 2.33 0.90
N GLN A 255 -8.88 1.99 0.58
CA GLN A 255 -9.18 0.65 0.10
C GLN A 255 -8.41 0.33 -1.18
N SER A 256 -7.70 -0.79 -1.15
CA SER A 256 -7.07 -1.41 -2.31
C SER A 256 -8.14 -1.99 -3.23
N SER A 257 -8.14 -1.54 -4.47
CA SER A 257 -8.96 -2.07 -5.56
C SER A 257 -8.54 -3.51 -5.91
N ALA A 258 -7.24 -3.81 -5.86
CA ALA A 258 -6.73 -5.17 -6.09
C ALA A 258 -7.29 -6.14 -5.04
N SER A 259 -7.25 -5.74 -3.76
CA SER A 259 -7.78 -6.53 -2.66
C SER A 259 -9.29 -6.67 -2.71
N ALA A 260 -10.02 -5.58 -2.97
CA ALA A 260 -11.47 -5.62 -3.17
C ALA A 260 -11.87 -6.58 -4.30
N ASN A 261 -11.15 -6.53 -5.45
CA ASN A 261 -11.40 -7.45 -6.56
C ASN A 261 -11.19 -8.90 -6.16
N ARG A 262 -10.15 -9.19 -5.38
CA ARG A 262 -9.83 -10.56 -4.96
C ARG A 262 -10.83 -11.12 -3.93
N ARG A 263 -11.34 -10.26 -3.04
CA ARG A 263 -12.35 -10.64 -2.04
C ARG A 263 -13.74 -10.87 -2.66
N GLY A 264 -14.04 -10.18 -3.76
CA GLY A 264 -15.29 -10.34 -4.51
C GLY A 264 -16.29 -9.22 -4.24
N VAL A 265 -17.37 -9.21 -5.03
CA VAL A 265 -18.39 -8.14 -5.03
C VAL A 265 -19.03 -8.01 -3.64
N GLY A 266 -19.21 -6.77 -3.19
CA GLY A 266 -19.81 -6.46 -1.88
C GLY A 266 -18.88 -6.64 -0.68
N ARG A 267 -17.65 -7.16 -0.88
CA ARG A 267 -16.65 -7.26 0.20
C ARG A 267 -15.70 -6.07 0.20
N ILE A 268 -15.39 -5.60 1.39
CA ILE A 268 -14.45 -4.50 1.61
C ILE A 268 -13.03 -5.05 1.41
N GLY A 269 -12.27 -4.46 0.47
CA GLY A 269 -10.84 -4.70 0.29
C GLY A 269 -10.00 -4.22 1.47
N LYS A 270 -8.77 -4.73 1.59
CA LYS A 270 -7.80 -4.23 2.57
C LYS A 270 -7.48 -2.75 2.37
N ARG A 271 -6.96 -2.10 3.41
CA ARG A 271 -6.65 -0.67 3.43
C ARG A 271 -5.19 -0.47 3.82
N PRO A 272 -4.26 -0.54 2.86
CA PRO A 272 -2.87 -0.25 3.13
C PRO A 272 -2.68 1.20 3.60
N ASP A 273 -1.68 1.47 4.43
CA ASP A 273 -1.42 2.85 4.91
C ASP A 273 -1.03 3.78 3.77
N VAL A 274 -0.15 3.31 2.88
CA VAL A 274 0.25 4.03 1.66
C VAL A 274 0.34 3.07 0.47
N MET A 275 -0.11 3.53 -0.69
CA MET A 275 0.02 2.82 -1.96
C MET A 275 0.64 3.73 -3.03
N PHE A 276 1.50 3.16 -3.87
CA PHE A 276 1.83 3.76 -5.18
C PHE A 276 0.99 3.13 -6.26
N VAL A 277 0.25 3.97 -6.99
CA VAL A 277 -0.70 3.57 -8.01
C VAL A 277 -0.28 4.15 -9.35
N MET A 278 -0.23 3.31 -10.39
CA MET A 278 0.06 3.72 -11.76
C MET A 278 -1.16 3.49 -12.65
N LYS A 279 -1.52 4.53 -13.42
CA LYS A 279 -2.50 4.45 -14.51
C LYS A 279 -1.81 3.96 -15.77
N TYR A 280 -2.25 2.84 -16.29
CA TYR A 280 -1.74 2.27 -17.53
C TYR A 280 -2.90 1.71 -18.36
N ARG A 281 -2.98 2.12 -19.64
CA ARG A 281 -4.05 1.74 -20.58
C ARG A 281 -5.47 1.89 -19.98
N GLY A 282 -5.70 3.00 -19.28
CA GLY A 282 -7.00 3.32 -18.67
C GLY A 282 -7.31 2.60 -17.35
N LYS A 283 -6.44 1.70 -16.87
CA LYS A 283 -6.60 0.98 -15.59
C LYS A 283 -5.60 1.46 -14.55
N TYR A 284 -5.95 1.31 -13.28
CA TYR A 284 -5.08 1.60 -12.14
C TYR A 284 -4.46 0.31 -11.60
N TYR A 285 -3.15 0.35 -11.38
CA TYR A 285 -2.35 -0.74 -10.84
C TYR A 285 -1.65 -0.26 -9.58
N GLU A 286 -1.89 -0.97 -8.48
CA GLU A 286 -1.22 -0.77 -7.20
C GLU A 286 0.11 -1.55 -7.25
N LEU A 287 1.23 -0.83 -7.38
CA LEU A 287 2.56 -1.43 -7.61
C LEU A 287 3.44 -1.45 -6.35
N LEU A 288 3.11 -0.60 -5.38
CA LEU A 288 3.77 -0.52 -4.07
C LEU A 288 2.70 -0.52 -3.00
N TYR A 289 2.90 -1.34 -1.98
CA TYR A 289 2.14 -1.31 -0.73
C TYR A 289 3.07 -0.95 0.41
N ILE A 290 2.58 -0.17 1.36
CA ILE A 290 3.34 0.22 2.53
C ILE A 290 2.47 0.11 3.76
N GLU A 291 2.96 -0.68 4.72
CA GLU A 291 2.39 -0.81 6.05
C GLU A 291 3.34 -0.14 7.04
N CYS A 292 2.80 0.79 7.81
CA CYS A 292 3.55 1.59 8.76
C CYS A 292 3.06 1.32 10.18
N SER A 293 4.01 1.26 11.09
CA SER A 293 3.73 1.37 12.51
C SER A 293 4.14 2.75 13.03
N ARG A 294 3.80 3.02 14.30
CA ARG A 294 4.36 4.17 15.02
C ARG A 294 5.87 4.02 15.19
N LEU A 295 6.54 5.14 15.44
CA LEU A 295 7.98 5.17 15.66
C LEU A 295 8.43 4.28 16.82
N PHE A 296 7.58 4.12 17.83
CA PHE A 296 7.67 3.07 18.84
C PHE A 296 6.58 2.04 18.60
N CYS A 297 6.97 0.81 18.28
CA CYS A 297 6.03 -0.27 18.04
C CYS A 297 6.47 -1.57 18.72
N THR A 298 5.51 -2.45 18.97
CA THR A 298 5.78 -3.75 19.59
C THR A 298 6.19 -4.77 18.54
N ALA A 299 6.97 -5.78 18.92
CA ALA A 299 7.33 -6.89 18.03
C ALA A 299 6.09 -7.58 17.42
N LYS A 300 4.98 -7.64 18.16
CA LYS A 300 3.70 -8.16 17.64
C LYS A 300 3.16 -7.32 16.48
N LYS A 301 3.17 -5.99 16.61
CA LYS A 301 2.77 -5.07 15.53
C LYS A 301 3.66 -5.24 14.30
N GLU A 302 4.97 -5.41 14.48
CA GLU A 302 5.89 -5.70 13.37
C GLU A 302 5.52 -6.99 12.63
N ILE A 303 5.22 -8.07 13.37
CA ILE A 303 4.82 -9.34 12.76
C ILE A 303 3.48 -9.21 12.03
N ASP A 304 2.50 -8.56 12.66
CA ASP A 304 1.15 -8.41 12.10
C ASP A 304 1.16 -7.54 10.84
N ASP A 305 1.90 -6.43 10.83
CA ASP A 305 2.03 -5.56 9.64
C ASP A 305 2.82 -6.25 8.51
N ARG A 306 3.83 -7.05 8.84
CA ARG A 306 4.52 -7.90 7.84
C ARG A 306 3.55 -8.86 7.18
N VAL A 307 2.64 -9.46 7.96
CA VAL A 307 1.63 -10.39 7.44
C VAL A 307 0.65 -9.69 6.50
N LYS A 308 0.15 -8.52 6.89
CA LYS A 308 -0.72 -7.71 6.02
C LYS A 308 -0.03 -7.36 4.70
N LEU A 309 1.22 -6.89 4.79
CA LEU A 309 1.98 -6.39 3.65
C LEU A 309 2.17 -7.45 2.56
N TRP A 310 2.62 -8.67 2.90
CA TRP A 310 2.80 -9.71 1.89
C TRP A 310 1.45 -10.16 1.29
N ARG A 311 0.37 -10.15 2.08
CA ARG A 311 -0.98 -10.49 1.58
C ARG A 311 -1.48 -9.44 0.59
N GLU A 312 -1.21 -8.17 0.83
CA GLU A 312 -1.53 -7.07 -0.08
C GLU A 312 -0.70 -7.13 -1.36
N CYS A 313 0.61 -7.36 -1.23
CA CYS A 313 1.48 -7.59 -2.38
C CYS A 313 0.96 -8.74 -3.26
N ASN A 314 0.48 -9.81 -2.63
CA ASN A 314 -0.08 -10.96 -3.34
C ASN A 314 -1.40 -10.60 -4.05
N ASP A 315 -2.24 -9.73 -3.46
CA ASP A 315 -3.46 -9.22 -4.09
C ASP A 315 -3.13 -8.34 -5.30
N GLY A 316 -2.17 -7.42 -5.14
CA GLY A 316 -1.69 -6.54 -6.22
C GLY A 316 -1.08 -7.32 -7.39
N LEU A 317 -0.31 -8.38 -7.09
CA LEU A 317 0.30 -9.19 -8.14
C LEU A 317 -0.78 -9.96 -8.91
N TYR A 318 -1.76 -10.52 -8.19
CA TYR A 318 -2.91 -11.17 -8.81
C TYR A 318 -3.67 -10.22 -9.73
N TRP A 319 -4.00 -9.01 -9.24
CA TRP A 319 -4.72 -7.99 -10.02
C TRP A 319 -3.99 -7.59 -11.29
N THR A 320 -2.69 -7.31 -11.15
CA THR A 320 -1.83 -6.92 -12.27
C THR A 320 -1.77 -8.02 -13.32
N ARG A 321 -1.52 -9.27 -12.90
CA ARG A 321 -1.47 -10.41 -13.82
C ARG A 321 -2.78 -10.72 -14.51
N LYS A 322 -3.90 -10.60 -13.80
CA LYS A 322 -5.24 -10.76 -14.38
C LYS A 322 -5.50 -9.75 -15.50
N SER A 323 -4.94 -8.56 -15.39
CA SER A 323 -5.23 -7.45 -16.32
C SER A 323 -4.22 -7.29 -17.46
N CYS A 324 -2.90 -7.34 -17.20
CA CYS A 324 -1.87 -7.08 -18.21
C CYS A 324 -0.86 -8.21 -18.42
N LYS A 325 -0.91 -9.29 -17.63
CA LYS A 325 -0.04 -10.48 -17.77
C LYS A 325 1.44 -10.13 -17.98
N PRO A 326 2.09 -9.38 -17.07
CA PRO A 326 3.51 -9.10 -17.21
C PRO A 326 4.32 -10.40 -17.19
N ASP A 327 5.49 -10.33 -17.81
CA ASP A 327 6.41 -11.47 -17.90
C ASP A 327 6.77 -11.98 -16.51
N LYS A 328 6.87 -13.31 -16.42
CA LYS A 328 7.26 -14.00 -15.18
C LYS A 328 8.75 -13.74 -14.93
N ASP A 329 9.18 -13.78 -13.67
CA ASP A 329 10.53 -13.41 -13.22
C ASP A 329 10.98 -11.95 -13.50
N GLU A 330 10.30 -11.20 -14.38
CA GLU A 330 10.67 -9.82 -14.75
C GLU A 330 9.80 -8.74 -14.08
N PHE A 331 8.75 -9.13 -13.35
CA PHE A 331 7.84 -8.19 -12.68
C PHE A 331 7.55 -8.59 -11.22
N SER A 332 7.61 -7.60 -10.32
CA SER A 332 7.21 -7.72 -8.92
C SER A 332 6.22 -6.64 -8.50
N ILE A 333 5.51 -6.94 -7.43
CA ILE A 333 4.95 -5.92 -6.54
C ILE A 333 5.93 -5.65 -5.40
N ILE A 334 6.11 -4.38 -5.07
CA ILE A 334 7.00 -3.95 -3.99
C ILE A 334 6.17 -3.80 -2.71
N GLY A 335 6.72 -4.27 -1.58
CA GLY A 335 6.18 -4.05 -0.25
C GLY A 335 7.20 -3.35 0.63
N ILE A 336 6.82 -2.24 1.27
CA ILE A 336 7.64 -1.58 2.27
C ILE A 336 6.99 -1.73 3.63
N GLN A 337 7.73 -2.26 4.60
CA GLN A 337 7.32 -2.24 5.98
C GLN A 337 8.09 -1.15 6.72
N VAL A 338 7.37 -0.28 7.42
CA VAL A 338 7.97 0.66 8.36
C VAL A 338 7.62 0.20 9.77
N ALA A 339 8.62 -0.26 10.50
CA ALA A 339 8.52 -0.78 11.85
C ALA A 339 9.40 0.07 12.77
N GLY A 340 8.78 1.02 13.47
CA GLY A 340 9.51 2.02 14.24
C GLY A 340 10.40 2.88 13.35
N ASN A 341 11.70 2.91 13.66
CA ASN A 341 12.70 3.60 12.85
C ASN A 341 13.30 2.71 11.75
N LYS A 342 12.74 1.53 11.47
CA LYS A 342 13.28 0.61 10.45
C LYS A 342 12.37 0.56 9.25
N LEU A 343 12.96 0.70 8.07
CA LEU A 343 12.32 0.47 6.79
C LEU A 343 12.83 -0.85 6.22
N LEU A 344 11.93 -1.78 5.90
CA LEU A 344 12.24 -3.05 5.25
C LEU A 344 11.61 -3.08 3.86
N LEU A 345 12.45 -3.27 2.85
CA LEU A 345 12.04 -3.40 1.46
C LEU A 345 11.89 -4.87 1.10
N ASN A 346 10.73 -5.21 0.55
CA ASN A 346 10.39 -6.56 0.12
C ASN A 346 9.81 -6.53 -1.30
N VAL A 347 9.89 -7.66 -1.99
CA VAL A 347 9.26 -7.83 -3.30
C VAL A 347 8.56 -9.18 -3.42
N LEU A 348 7.42 -9.18 -4.10
CA LEU A 348 6.67 -10.39 -4.42
C LEU A 348 6.71 -10.63 -5.93
N ILE A 349 7.34 -11.73 -6.33
CA ILE A 349 7.57 -12.14 -7.71
C ILE A 349 6.75 -13.41 -7.98
N ARG A 350 6.29 -13.58 -9.23
CA ARG A 350 5.84 -14.90 -9.69
C ARG A 350 6.84 -15.46 -10.67
N ASP A 351 7.35 -16.63 -10.33
CA ASP A 351 8.37 -17.28 -11.14
C ASP A 351 7.82 -17.96 -12.39
N MET A 352 8.73 -18.41 -13.26
CA MET A 352 8.38 -19.13 -14.50
C MET A 352 7.45 -20.33 -14.28
N ASN A 353 7.49 -20.96 -13.10
CA ASN A 353 6.68 -22.13 -12.73
C ASN A 353 5.40 -21.75 -11.97
N ASP A 354 4.99 -20.48 -12.02
CA ASP A 354 3.77 -19.98 -11.39
C ASP A 354 3.74 -20.06 -9.85
N ILE A 355 4.93 -20.13 -9.24
CA ILE A 355 5.11 -20.03 -7.79
C ILE A 355 5.31 -18.56 -7.42
N HIS A 356 4.57 -18.11 -6.40
CA HIS A 356 4.77 -16.78 -5.86
C HIS A 356 5.90 -16.84 -4.82
N ARG A 357 6.89 -15.97 -4.96
CA ARG A 357 8.06 -15.89 -4.08
C ARG A 357 8.12 -14.51 -3.47
N TYR A 358 8.23 -14.47 -2.15
CA TYR A 358 8.37 -13.23 -1.39
C TYR A 358 9.80 -13.11 -0.90
N TYR A 359 10.43 -11.98 -1.18
CA TYR A 359 11.83 -11.75 -0.90
C TYR A 359 12.00 -10.51 -0.05
N TYR A 360 12.83 -10.63 0.97
CA TYR A 360 13.41 -9.50 1.66
C TYR A 360 14.64 -9.00 0.88
N LEU A 361 14.68 -7.70 0.56
CA LEU A 361 15.77 -7.10 -0.20
C LEU A 361 16.80 -6.43 0.69
N CYS A 362 16.33 -5.47 1.49
CA CYS A 362 17.20 -4.67 2.33
C CYS A 362 16.41 -4.06 3.49
N LYS A 363 17.17 -3.59 4.47
CA LYS A 363 16.68 -2.81 5.60
C LYS A 363 17.53 -1.56 5.70
N ALA A 364 16.87 -0.45 6.01
CA ALA A 364 17.49 0.81 6.32
C ALA A 364 16.90 1.36 7.62
N ASP A 365 17.71 2.10 8.37
CA ASP A 365 17.21 2.89 9.47
C ASP A 365 16.75 4.26 8.93
N ILE A 366 15.58 4.69 9.39
CA ILE A 366 15.02 6.00 9.13
C ILE A 366 15.66 6.94 10.17
N PRO A 367 16.39 7.97 9.74
CA PRO A 367 17.01 8.90 10.66
C PRO A 367 15.90 9.73 11.31
N VAL A 368 15.50 9.38 12.51
CA VAL A 368 14.63 10.19 13.38
C VAL A 368 15.51 10.79 14.49
N GLN A 369 15.21 12.01 14.93
CA GLN A 369 16.06 12.79 15.84
C GLN A 369 16.12 12.21 17.25
#